data_AF-A0A973QZL2-F1
#
_entry.id   AF-A0A973QZL2-F1
#
_cell.length_a   1.000
_cell.length_b   1.000
_cell.length_c   1.000
_cell.angle_alpha   90.00
_cell.angle_beta   90.00
_cell.angle_gamma   90.00
#
_symmetry.space_group_name_H-M   'P 1'
#
loop_
_entity.id
_entity.type
_entity.pdbx_description
1 polymer ?
#
loop_
_entity_poly.entity_id
_entity_poly.type
_entity_poly.pdbx_seq_one_letter_code
_entity_poly.pdbx_strand_id
1 'polypeptide(L)' 'MHATEGAEPAPARIQDVDTPAGPARVTWYGAARPRGVLALGHGAGGGIEARDLKALARVLPAHGVTVAL' A
#
# COMPACT_ATOMS: atom_id res chain seq x y z
N MET A 1 -21.03 17.37 0.45
CA MET A 1 -20.04 16.53 1.16
C MET A 1 -18.91 16.28 0.17
N HIS A 2 -17.75 16.86 0.43
CA HIS A 2 -16.68 17.06 -0.56
C HIS A 2 -16.06 15.72 -0.97
N ALA A 3 -16.20 15.36 -2.24
CA ALA A 3 -15.30 14.43 -2.89
C ALA A 3 -13.94 15.13 -2.99
N THR A 4 -13.02 14.81 -2.07
CA THR A 4 -11.60 15.04 -2.36
C THR A 4 -11.24 14.05 -3.46
N GLU A 5 -11.19 14.52 -4.69
CA GLU A 5 -10.45 13.87 -5.76
C GLU A 5 -8.97 13.95 -5.34
N GLY A 6 -8.59 13.04 -4.44
CA GLY A 6 -7.30 13.04 -3.81
C GLY A 6 -6.32 12.39 -4.74
N ALA A 7 -5.27 13.12 -5.12
CA ALA A 7 -4.10 12.55 -5.77
C ALA A 7 -3.73 11.22 -5.08
N GLU A 8 -3.56 10.18 -5.89
CA GLU A 8 -3.10 8.88 -5.41
C GLU A 8 -1.80 9.13 -4.62
N PRO A 9 -1.71 8.68 -3.36
CA PRO A 9 -0.48 8.86 -2.60
C PRO A 9 0.67 8.22 -3.38
N ALA A 10 1.71 8.99 -3.68
CA ALA A 10 2.90 8.43 -4.30
C ALA A 10 3.54 7.42 -3.33
N PRO A 11 3.96 6.23 -3.81
CA PRO A 11 4.59 5.26 -2.96
C PRO A 11 5.90 5.81 -2.41
N ALA A 12 6.15 5.58 -1.13
CA ALA A 12 7.38 5.99 -0.48
C ALA A 12 8.59 5.16 -0.98
N ARG A 13 8.36 3.90 -1.36
CA ARG A 13 9.40 3.00 -1.87
C ARG A 13 8.79 1.82 -2.63
N ILE A 14 9.48 1.35 -3.66
CA ILE A 14 9.23 0.04 -4.30
C ILE A 14 10.41 -0.87 -3.95
N GLN A 15 10.14 -2.11 -3.58
CA GLN A 15 11.14 -3.10 -3.20
C GLN A 15 10.83 -4.44 -3.86
N ASP A 16 11.82 -5.04 -4.52
CA ASP A 16 11.75 -6.44 -4.95
C ASP A 16 12.30 -7.34 -3.82
N VAL A 17 11.61 -8.44 -3.55
CA VAL A 17 11.89 -9.42 -2.49
C VAL A 17 12.02 -10.79 -3.13
N ASP A 18 13.17 -11.45 -2.98
CA ASP A 18 13.34 -12.79 -3.52
C ASP A 18 12.39 -13.79 -2.87
N THR A 19 11.70 -14.56 -3.70
CA THR A 19 10.87 -15.69 -3.25
C THR A 19 11.23 -16.95 -4.05
N PRO A 20 10.93 -18.16 -3.55
CA PRO A 20 11.16 -19.40 -4.29
C PRO A 20 10.45 -19.47 -5.66
N ALA A 21 9.39 -18.67 -5.87
CA ALA A 21 8.66 -18.60 -7.14
C ALA A 21 9.16 -17.47 -8.06
N GLY A 22 10.16 -16.69 -7.64
CA GLY A 22 10.66 -15.50 -8.33
C GLY A 22 10.57 -14.23 -7.46
N PRO A 23 11.13 -13.10 -7.91
CA PRO A 23 11.07 -11.85 -7.16
C PRO A 23 9.63 -11.33 -7.03
N ALA A 24 9.19 -11.05 -5.81
CA ALA A 24 7.93 -10.38 -5.51
C ALA A 24 8.16 -8.88 -5.36
N ARG A 25 7.31 -8.06 -5.99
CA ARG A 25 7.38 -6.61 -5.89
C ARG A 25 6.45 -6.09 -4.81
N VAL A 26 6.99 -5.30 -3.89
CA VAL A 26 6.27 -4.67 -2.78
C VAL A 26 6.30 -3.16 -2.94
N THR A 27 5.14 -2.53 -2.85
CA THR A 27 4.94 -1.08 -2.90
C THR A 27 4.61 -0.56 -1.50
N TRP A 28 5.49 0.27 -0.97
CA TRP A 28 5.42 0.78 0.41
C TRP A 28 4.83 2.18 0.47
N TYR A 29 3.87 2.36 1.38
CA TYR A 29 3.28 3.63 1.75
C TYR A 29 3.62 3.92 3.22
N GLY A 30 4.62 4.77 3.43
CA GLY A 30 5.20 5.02 4.75
C GLY A 30 4.36 5.96 5.61
N ALA A 31 4.12 5.57 6.87
CA ALA A 31 3.64 6.49 7.89
C ALA A 31 4.79 7.33 8.48
N ALA A 32 4.54 8.61 8.79
CA ALA A 32 5.55 9.48 9.40
C ALA A 32 5.96 9.05 10.82
N ARG A 33 5.05 8.41 11.56
CA ARG A 33 5.27 7.84 12.90
C ARG A 33 4.66 6.43 12.95
N PRO A 34 5.36 5.42 12.40
CA PRO A 34 4.79 4.10 12.23
C PRO A 34 4.67 3.38 13.58
N ARG A 35 3.47 2.84 13.84
CA ARG A 35 3.11 1.99 14.99
C ARG A 35 2.98 0.52 14.58
N GLY A 36 2.93 0.25 13.27
CA GLY A 36 2.82 -1.09 12.71
C GLY A 36 2.86 -1.08 11.18
N VAL A 37 2.98 -2.28 10.60
CA VAL A 37 2.97 -2.52 9.15
C VAL A 37 1.77 -3.39 8.82
N LEU A 38 0.99 -3.00 7.81
CA LEU A 38 -0.08 -3.79 7.22
C LEU A 38 0.34 -4.22 5.82
N ALA A 39 0.63 -5.52 5.66
CA ALA A 39 0.92 -6.12 4.35
C ALA A 39 -0.36 -6.72 3.77
N LEU A 40 -0.72 -6.31 2.56
CA LEU A 40 -1.91 -6.77 1.84
C LEU A 40 -1.49 -7.25 0.46
N GLY A 41 -1.83 -8.49 0.14
CA GLY A 41 -1.75 -8.97 -1.24
C GLY A 41 -3.07 -8.74 -1.94
N HIS A 42 -3.03 -8.54 -3.26
CA HIS A 42 -4.24 -8.75 -4.05
C HIS A 42 -4.59 -10.24 -3.95
N GLY A 43 -5.80 -10.58 -3.53
CA GLY A 43 -6.25 -11.97 -3.60
C GLY A 43 -6.27 -12.51 -5.04
N ALA A 44 -6.94 -13.63 -5.26
CA ALA A 44 -6.95 -14.38 -6.53
C ALA A 44 -7.63 -13.69 -7.75
N GLY A 45 -7.53 -12.37 -7.95
CA GLY A 45 -8.02 -11.74 -9.18
C GLY A 45 -7.96 -10.20 -9.33
N GLY A 46 -7.40 -9.42 -8.40
CA GLY A 46 -7.59 -7.94 -8.40
C GLY A 46 -6.41 -7.06 -8.82
N GLY A 47 -5.16 -7.53 -8.70
CA GLY A 47 -3.97 -6.67 -8.78
C GLY A 47 -3.88 -5.66 -7.61
N ILE A 48 -2.70 -5.05 -7.42
CA ILE A 48 -2.48 -4.03 -6.34
C ILE A 48 -3.33 -2.76 -6.54
N GLU A 49 -3.91 -2.61 -7.72
CA GLU A 49 -4.72 -1.46 -8.13
C GLU A 49 -6.18 -1.55 -7.64
N ALA A 50 -6.52 -2.59 -6.87
CA ALA A 50 -7.84 -2.74 -6.28
C ALA A 50 -8.22 -1.50 -5.44
N ARG A 51 -9.46 -1.03 -5.61
CA ARG A 51 -9.93 0.26 -5.07
C ARG A 51 -9.82 0.33 -3.54
N ASP A 52 -10.02 -0.79 -2.86
CA ASP A 52 -9.89 -0.94 -1.42
C ASP A 52 -8.42 -0.81 -0.96
N LEU A 53 -7.47 -1.44 -1.67
CA LEU A 53 -6.05 -1.34 -1.37
C LEU A 53 -5.53 0.09 -1.51
N LYS A 54 -5.94 0.80 -2.58
CA LYS A 54 -5.64 2.22 -2.78
C LYS A 54 -6.20 3.09 -1.66
N ALA A 55 -7.44 2.83 -1.23
CA ALA A 55 -8.06 3.56 -0.13
C ALA A 55 -7.30 3.36 1.18
N LEU A 56 -6.87 2.13 1.48
CA LEU A 56 -6.08 1.80 2.67
C LEU A 56 -4.69 2.46 2.61
N ALA A 57 -3.99 2.36 1.48
CA ALA A 57 -2.70 2.99 1.25
C ALA A 57 -2.75 4.53 1.39
N ARG A 58 -3.89 5.16 1.10
CA ARG A 58 -4.10 6.60 1.26
C ARG A 58 -4.37 7.03 2.70
N VAL A 59 -5.15 6.26 3.44
CA VAL A 59 -5.67 6.71 4.74
C VAL A 59 -4.79 6.24 5.90
N LEU A 60 -4.33 4.98 5.89
CA LEU A 60 -3.64 4.37 7.02
C LEU A 60 -2.30 5.02 7.41
N PRO A 61 -1.47 5.55 6.47
CA PRO A 61 -0.25 6.24 6.84
C PRO A 61 -0.45 7.45 7.75
N ALA A 62 -1.56 8.19 7.57
CA ALA A 62 -1.91 9.31 8.44
C ALA A 62 -2.29 8.86 9.86
N HIS A 63 -2.71 7.61 10.03
CA HIS A 63 -3.01 7.00 11.33
C HIS A 63 -1.81 6.27 11.95
N GLY A 64 -0.62 6.40 11.36
CA GLY A 64 0.59 5.75 11.88
C GLY A 64 0.75 4.31 11.45
N VAL A 65 0.10 3.86 10.38
CA VAL A 65 0.25 2.50 9.86
C VAL A 65 0.89 2.53 8.48
N THR A 66 2.05 1.91 8.33
CA THR A 66 2.70 1.73 7.03
C THR A 66 1.99 0.63 6.26
N VAL A 67 1.67 0.86 4.99
CA VAL A 67 1.00 -0.13 4.12
C VAL A 67 2.00 -0.70 3.12
N ALA A 68 1.98 -2.01 2.93
CA ALA A 68 2.75 -2.74 1.92
C ALA A 68 1.78 -3.48 0.99
N LEU A 69 1.76 -3.11 -0.28
CA LEU A 69 0.94 -3.73 -1.34
C LEU A 69 1.82 -4.58 -2.27
#